data_AF-A0A2M7XPK2-F1
#
_entry.id   AF-A0A2M7XPK2-F1
#
_cell.length_a   1.000
_cell.length_b   1.000
_cell.length_c   1.000
_cell.angle_alpha   90.00
_cell.angle_beta   90.00
_cell.angle_gamma   90.00
#
_symmetry.space_group_name_H-M   'P 1'
#
loop_
_entity.id
_entity.type
_entity.pdbx_description
1 polymer ?
#
loop_
_entity_poly.entity_id
_entity_poly.type
_entity_poly.pdbx_seq_one_letter_code
_entity_poly.pdbx_strand_id
1 'polypeptide(L)'
;MSPQYWLFKTEPACYSIDDLAKKRTDHWDGVRNYQARNFLRDDVKIGDLVFIYHSRVEPMAIAGLAEITREAYPDHTQYDPENDHFDPKSNPQNPRWFMVDVTFIRKFDEPLTLNQLRRIPELSNMRLLQKGQRLSIQPVTRAEADILLALIQ
;
A
#
# COMPACT_ATOMS: atom_id res chain seq x y z
N MET A 1 16.86 -5.85 12.46
CA MET A 1 16.75 -4.46 11.94
C MET A 1 15.36 -3.97 12.29
N SER A 2 15.18 -2.67 12.53
CA SER A 2 13.84 -2.11 12.74
C SER A 2 13.05 -2.13 11.43
N PRO A 3 11.74 -2.37 11.44
CA PRO A 3 10.93 -2.46 10.22
C PRO A 3 10.93 -1.12 9.47
N GLN A 4 10.87 -1.18 8.15
CA GLN A 4 10.56 -0.02 7.31
C GLN A 4 9.04 0.19 7.26
N TYR A 5 8.63 1.39 6.88
CA TYR A 5 7.22 1.74 6.78
C TYR A 5 6.85 2.11 5.35
N TRP A 6 5.66 1.69 4.97
CA TRP A 6 5.11 1.90 3.64
C TRP A 6 3.67 2.39 3.73
N LEU A 7 3.20 3.02 2.66
CA LEU A 7 1.81 3.33 2.44
C LEU A 7 1.36 2.69 1.13
N PHE A 8 0.35 1.84 1.20
CA PHE A 8 -0.25 1.18 0.05
C PHE A 8 -1.66 1.73 -0.17
N LYS A 9 -1.94 2.17 -1.39
CA LYS A 9 -3.24 2.72 -1.78
C LYS A 9 -4.13 1.65 -2.36
N THR A 10 -5.39 1.65 -1.97
CA THR A 10 -6.46 0.85 -2.55
C THR A 10 -7.73 1.68 -2.68
N GLU A 11 -8.65 1.28 -3.54
CA GLU A 11 -10.00 1.83 -3.61
C GLU A 11 -10.92 0.90 -2.81
N PRO A 12 -11.59 1.38 -1.75
CA PRO A 12 -12.36 0.50 -0.87
C PRO A 12 -13.57 -0.16 -1.55
N ALA A 13 -14.02 0.36 -2.70
CA ALA A 13 -15.04 -0.28 -3.52
C ALA A 13 -14.53 -1.57 -4.20
N CYS A 14 -13.22 -1.68 -4.43
CA CYS A 14 -12.57 -2.86 -5.01
C CYS A 14 -11.96 -3.75 -3.93
N TYR A 15 -11.21 -3.15 -3.01
CA TYR A 15 -10.55 -3.86 -1.92
C TYR A 15 -10.33 -2.93 -0.72
N SER A 16 -10.99 -3.20 0.39
CA SER A 16 -10.94 -2.39 1.61
C SER A 16 -10.06 -3.02 2.71
N ILE A 17 -9.85 -2.28 3.80
CA ILE A 17 -9.19 -2.84 5.00
C ILE A 17 -10.04 -3.93 5.64
N ASP A 18 -11.37 -3.85 5.50
CA ASP A 18 -12.30 -4.86 6.02
C ASP A 18 -12.21 -6.17 5.21
N ASP A 19 -11.93 -6.08 3.91
CA ASP A 19 -11.69 -7.27 3.08
C ASP A 19 -10.39 -7.96 3.48
N LEU A 20 -9.32 -7.19 3.69
CA LEU A 20 -8.07 -7.71 4.24
C LEU A 20 -8.28 -8.31 5.65
N ALA A 21 -9.06 -7.65 6.52
CA ALA A 21 -9.37 -8.17 7.85
C ALA A 21 -10.09 -9.52 7.80
N LYS A 22 -11.04 -9.69 6.88
CA LYS A 22 -11.75 -10.97 6.66
C LYS A 22 -10.83 -12.06 6.14
N LYS A 23 -9.98 -11.74 5.16
CA LYS A 23 -9.03 -12.69 4.56
C LYS A 23 -7.83 -13.00 5.46
N ARG A 24 -7.53 -12.11 6.42
CA ARG A 24 -6.34 -12.08 7.28
C ARG A 24 -5.04 -11.83 6.54
N THR A 25 -4.77 -12.60 5.49
CA THR A 25 -3.60 -12.44 4.62
C THR A 25 -4.08 -12.46 3.17
N ASP A 26 -3.58 -11.54 2.36
CA ASP A 26 -3.91 -11.50 0.93
C ASP A 26 -2.75 -10.96 0.10
N HIS A 27 -2.80 -11.23 -1.21
CA HIS A 27 -1.86 -10.68 -2.17
C HIS A 27 -2.21 -9.22 -2.49
N TRP A 28 -1.20 -8.40 -2.72
CA TRP A 28 -1.32 -7.00 -3.13
C TRP A 28 -0.95 -6.84 -4.60
N ASP A 29 -1.87 -7.24 -5.48
CA ASP A 29 -1.71 -7.25 -6.93
C ASP A 29 -1.96 -5.89 -7.60
N GLY A 30 -2.04 -5.91 -8.94
CA GLY A 30 -2.57 -4.79 -9.72
C GLY A 30 -1.65 -3.57 -9.84
N VAL A 31 -0.45 -3.63 -9.24
CA VAL A 31 0.53 -2.54 -9.37
C VAL A 31 1.09 -2.52 -10.80
N ARG A 32 0.73 -1.48 -11.56
CA ARG A 32 1.15 -1.25 -12.97
C ARG A 32 1.96 0.03 -13.18
N ASN A 33 2.57 0.55 -12.11
CA ASN A 33 3.51 1.66 -12.17
C ASN A 33 4.93 1.15 -11.93
N TYR A 34 5.87 1.47 -12.82
CA TYR A 34 7.26 0.96 -12.75
C TYR A 34 7.98 1.34 -11.46
N GLN A 35 7.79 2.56 -10.95
CA GLN A 35 8.43 2.98 -9.71
C GLN A 35 7.81 2.28 -8.50
N ALA A 36 6.47 2.19 -8.44
CA ALA A 36 5.77 1.45 -7.39
C ALA A 36 6.17 -0.04 -7.38
N ARG A 37 6.29 -0.65 -8.57
CA ARG A 37 6.79 -2.02 -8.73
C ARG A 37 8.22 -2.16 -8.22
N ASN A 38 9.11 -1.23 -8.56
CA ASN A 38 10.50 -1.30 -8.10
C ASN A 38 10.55 -1.23 -6.56
N PHE A 39 9.73 -0.41 -5.92
CA PHE A 39 9.63 -0.43 -4.45
C PHE A 39 9.23 -1.80 -3.92
N LEU A 40 8.16 -2.40 -4.47
CA LEU A 40 7.74 -3.75 -4.06
C LEU A 40 8.86 -4.79 -4.24
N ARG A 41 9.51 -4.77 -5.41
CA ARG A 41 10.51 -5.78 -5.81
C ARG A 41 11.82 -5.66 -5.05
N ASP A 42 12.32 -4.43 -4.92
CA ASP A 42 13.70 -4.18 -4.52
C ASP A 42 13.78 -3.87 -3.02
N ASP A 43 12.83 -3.10 -2.50
CA ASP A 43 12.95 -2.44 -1.19
C ASP A 43 12.03 -2.99 -0.11
N VAL A 44 10.80 -3.41 -0.45
CA VAL A 44 9.84 -3.97 0.51
C VAL A 44 10.32 -5.35 0.99
N LYS A 45 10.36 -5.55 2.31
CA LYS A 45 10.82 -6.80 2.95
C LYS A 45 9.80 -7.35 3.94
N ILE A 46 9.90 -8.64 4.23
CA ILE A 46 9.10 -9.29 5.28
C ILE A 46 9.32 -8.58 6.62
N GLY A 47 8.23 -8.34 7.35
CA GLY A 47 8.22 -7.62 8.62
C GLY A 47 8.08 -6.11 8.49
N ASP A 48 8.14 -5.54 7.27
CA ASP A 48 7.83 -4.14 7.06
C ASP A 48 6.34 -3.86 7.34
N LEU A 49 6.05 -2.66 7.82
CA LEU A 49 4.69 -2.23 8.16
C LEU A 49 4.07 -1.38 7.06
N VAL A 50 2.79 -1.59 6.81
CA VAL A 50 2.06 -0.97 5.70
C VAL A 50 0.82 -0.26 6.21
N PHE A 51 0.78 1.05 6.05
CA PHE A 51 -0.43 1.84 6.21
C PHE A 51 -1.34 1.65 4.98
N ILE A 52 -2.55 1.15 5.21
CA ILE A 52 -3.54 0.92 4.16
C ILE A 52 -4.34 2.21 3.95
N TYR A 53 -4.15 2.84 2.79
CA TYR A 53 -4.81 4.09 2.43
C TYR A 53 -5.97 3.85 1.47
N HIS A 54 -7.17 4.25 1.88
CA HIS A 54 -8.36 4.26 1.05
C HIS A 54 -8.37 5.53 0.18
N SER A 55 -8.29 5.32 -1.12
CA SER A 55 -8.28 6.35 -2.16
C SER A 55 -9.56 6.33 -2.99
N ARG A 56 -9.80 7.40 -3.76
CA ARG A 56 -11.00 7.57 -4.60
C ARG A 56 -12.33 7.36 -3.85
N VAL A 57 -12.36 7.72 -2.58
CA VAL A 57 -13.53 7.72 -1.70
C VAL A 57 -13.55 9.04 -0.92
N GLU A 58 -14.69 9.44 -0.39
CA GLU A 58 -14.81 10.60 0.51
C GLU A 58 -15.29 10.13 1.90
N PRO A 59 -14.53 10.37 2.98
CA PRO A 59 -13.17 10.93 2.99
C PRO A 59 -12.11 9.91 2.58
N MET A 60 -11.07 10.36 1.86
CA MET A 60 -9.85 9.56 1.71
C MET A 60 -9.07 9.53 3.02
N ALA A 61 -8.59 8.36 3.43
CA ALA A 61 -7.98 8.19 4.74
C ALA A 61 -7.03 6.99 4.80
N ILE A 62 -6.11 7.01 5.76
CA ILE A 62 -5.44 5.79 6.22
C ILE A 62 -6.42 5.04 7.14
N ALA A 63 -6.82 3.84 6.71
CA ALA A 63 -7.90 3.08 7.35
C ALA A 63 -7.39 1.95 8.26
N GLY A 64 -6.11 1.58 8.17
CA GLY A 64 -5.56 0.52 8.99
C GLY A 64 -4.07 0.27 8.76
N LEU A 65 -3.58 -0.78 9.43
CA LEU A 65 -2.21 -1.25 9.40
C LEU A 65 -2.15 -2.73 9.02
N ALA A 66 -1.15 -3.07 8.22
CA ALA A 66 -0.81 -4.43 7.83
C ALA A 66 0.71 -4.64 7.93
N GLU A 67 1.16 -5.89 7.79
CA GLU A 67 2.56 -6.29 7.74
C GLU A 67 2.84 -7.05 6.45
N ILE A 68 4.04 -6.89 5.89
CA ILE A 68 4.50 -7.73 4.78
C ILE A 68 4.84 -9.14 5.29
N THR A 69 4.13 -10.14 4.77
CA THR A 69 4.36 -11.55 5.12
C THR A 69 4.94 -12.38 3.98
N ARG A 70 5.03 -11.82 2.78
CA ARG A 70 5.77 -12.40 1.66
C ARG A 70 6.40 -11.31 0.81
N GLU A 71 7.71 -11.43 0.55
CA GLU A 71 8.42 -10.55 -0.37
C GLU A 71 7.94 -10.69 -1.81
N ALA A 72 8.38 -9.79 -2.67
CA ALA A 72 7.90 -9.70 -4.04
C ALA A 72 8.01 -11.01 -4.83
N TYR A 73 6.93 -11.32 -5.53
CA TYR A 73 6.84 -12.42 -6.48
C TYR A 73 6.00 -12.01 -7.69
N PRO A 74 6.06 -12.75 -8.81
CA PRO A 74 5.34 -12.39 -10.02
C PRO A 74 3.84 -12.27 -9.78
N ASP A 75 3.26 -11.14 -10.18
CA ASP A 75 1.82 -10.90 -10.08
C ASP A 75 1.07 -11.76 -11.10
N HIS A 76 0.29 -12.75 -10.66
CA HIS A 76 -0.38 -13.66 -11.59
C HIS A 76 -1.45 -12.98 -12.44
N THR A 77 -2.03 -11.86 -11.99
CA THR A 77 -3.08 -11.14 -12.73
C THR A 77 -2.59 -10.55 -14.04
N GLN A 78 -1.27 -10.34 -14.18
CA GLN A 78 -0.70 -9.81 -15.41
C GLN A 78 -0.81 -10.77 -16.61
N TYR A 79 -1.14 -12.04 -16.38
CA TYR A 79 -1.25 -13.08 -17.41
C TYR A 79 -2.69 -13.46 -17.77
N ASP A 80 -3.67 -12.97 -17.02
CA ASP A 80 -5.08 -13.33 -17.18
C ASP A 80 -5.80 -12.30 -18.08
N PRO A 81 -6.22 -12.66 -19.31
CA PRO A 81 -6.90 -11.75 -20.22
C PRO A 81 -8.26 -11.22 -19.73
N GLU A 82 -8.88 -11.89 -18.75
CA GLU A 82 -10.16 -11.46 -18.17
C GLU A 82 -9.97 -10.52 -16.97
N ASN A 83 -8.74 -10.33 -16.51
CA ASN A 83 -8.43 -9.45 -15.39
C ASN A 83 -8.17 -8.00 -15.84
N ASP A 84 -8.65 -7.03 -15.08
CA ASP A 84 -8.45 -5.59 -15.33
C ASP A 84 -6.97 -5.16 -15.42
N HIS A 85 -6.07 -5.97 -14.86
CA HIS A 85 -4.64 -5.70 -14.82
C HIS A 85 -3.81 -6.58 -15.76
N PHE A 86 -4.44 -7.21 -16.76
CA PHE A 86 -3.76 -7.95 -17.82
C PHE A 86 -2.69 -7.09 -18.53
N ASP A 87 -1.50 -7.68 -18.76
CA ASP A 87 -0.47 -7.07 -19.62
C ASP A 87 -0.09 -8.08 -20.72
N PRO A 88 -0.58 -7.92 -21.97
CA PRO A 88 -0.28 -8.85 -23.06
C PRO A 88 1.20 -8.90 -23.44
N LYS A 89 2.02 -7.97 -22.93
CA LYS A 89 3.45 -7.93 -23.17
C LYS A 89 4.26 -8.54 -22.01
N SER A 90 3.61 -8.96 -20.93
CA SER A 90 4.29 -9.67 -19.85
C SER A 90 4.56 -11.13 -20.22
N ASN A 91 5.75 -11.60 -19.86
CA ASN A 91 6.22 -12.94 -20.17
C ASN A 91 6.42 -13.72 -18.85
N PRO A 92 5.91 -14.97 -18.71
CA PRO A 92 6.14 -15.80 -17.53
C PRO A 92 7.62 -16.07 -17.19
N GLN A 93 8.51 -16.12 -18.17
CA GLN A 93 9.95 -16.26 -17.98
C GLN A 93 10.64 -14.95 -17.56
N ASN A 94 10.02 -13.80 -17.80
CA ASN A 94 10.52 -12.49 -17.40
C ASN A 94 9.37 -11.56 -16.99
N PRO A 95 8.77 -11.80 -15.80
CA PRO A 95 7.61 -11.08 -15.31
C PRO A 95 7.87 -9.58 -15.23
N ARG A 96 6.92 -8.79 -15.73
CA ARG A 96 7.00 -7.33 -15.68
C ARG A 96 6.54 -6.77 -14.35
N TRP A 97 5.55 -7.40 -13.73
CA TRP A 97 4.84 -6.92 -12.56
C TRP A 97 4.99 -7.88 -11.39
N PHE A 98 5.05 -7.31 -10.20
CA PHE A 98 5.30 -8.02 -8.95
C PHE A 98 4.29 -7.58 -7.93
N MET A 99 3.92 -8.50 -7.05
CA MET A 99 3.06 -8.31 -5.90
C MET A 99 3.72 -8.89 -4.65
N VAL A 100 3.18 -8.55 -3.50
CA VAL A 100 3.60 -9.04 -2.17
C VAL A 100 2.39 -9.61 -1.45
N ASP A 101 2.59 -10.35 -0.37
CA ASP A 101 1.48 -10.69 0.53
C ASP A 101 1.53 -9.82 1.78
N VAL A 102 0.36 -9.30 2.16
CA VAL A 102 0.19 -8.50 3.37
C VAL A 102 -0.75 -9.20 4.34
N THR A 103 -0.44 -9.12 5.62
CA THR A 103 -1.28 -9.65 6.70
C THR A 103 -1.86 -8.49 7.51
N PHE A 104 -3.17 -8.53 7.73
CA PHE A 104 -3.90 -7.60 8.57
C PHE A 104 -3.30 -7.53 9.97
N ILE A 105 -3.00 -6.32 10.45
CA ILE A 105 -2.70 -6.09 11.87
C ILE A 105 -3.94 -5.54 12.57
N ARG A 106 -4.42 -4.38 12.13
CA ARG A 106 -5.57 -3.72 12.72
C ARG A 106 -6.23 -2.72 11.79
N LYS A 107 -7.54 -2.55 11.96
CA LYS A 107 -8.30 -1.43 11.42
C LYS A 107 -8.26 -0.29 12.43
N PHE A 108 -8.28 0.96 11.95
CA PHE A 108 -8.38 2.12 12.83
C PHE A 108 -9.85 2.44 13.07
N ASP A 109 -10.22 2.61 14.35
CA ASP A 109 -11.59 3.00 14.72
C ASP A 109 -11.92 4.38 14.14
N GLU A 110 -10.95 5.29 14.19
CA GLU A 110 -10.98 6.59 13.52
C GLU A 110 -9.92 6.63 12.40
N PRO A 111 -10.31 6.50 11.12
CA PRO A 111 -9.39 6.62 10.00
C PRO A 111 -8.72 8.00 9.94
N LEU A 112 -7.42 8.03 9.67
CA LEU A 112 -6.66 9.28 9.54
C LEU A 112 -6.93 9.91 8.17
N THR A 113 -7.83 10.89 8.12
CA THR A 113 -8.24 11.51 6.86
C THR A 113 -7.12 12.34 6.23
N LEU A 114 -7.07 12.41 4.90
CA LEU A 114 -6.11 13.22 4.17
C LEU A 114 -6.14 14.70 4.63
N ASN A 115 -7.32 15.21 4.97
CA ASN A 115 -7.49 16.58 5.46
C ASN A 115 -6.88 16.79 6.85
N GLN A 116 -7.00 15.80 7.76
CA GLN A 116 -6.31 15.85 9.06
C GLN A 116 -4.79 15.81 8.87
N LEU A 117 -4.29 14.89 8.04
CA LEU A 117 -2.84 14.75 7.80
C LEU A 117 -2.22 16.03 7.23
N ARG A 118 -2.93 16.74 6.34
CA ARG A 118 -2.48 18.03 5.79
C ARG A 118 -2.31 19.15 6.81
N ARG A 119 -2.94 19.04 7.99
CA ARG A 119 -2.86 20.04 9.05
C ARG A 119 -1.66 19.82 9.97
N ILE A 120 -0.89 18.73 9.78
CA ILE A 120 0.26 18.36 10.61
C ILE A 120 1.54 18.84 9.89
N PRO A 121 2.21 19.90 10.36
CA PRO A 121 3.38 20.47 9.69
C PRO A 121 4.53 19.47 9.50
N GLU A 122 4.70 18.54 10.43
CA GLU A 122 5.74 17.52 10.42
C GLU A 122 5.54 16.50 9.29
N LEU A 123 4.32 16.36 8.77
CA LEU A 123 4.00 15.52 7.61
C LEU A 123 4.08 16.27 6.27
N SER A 124 4.46 17.55 6.26
CA SER A 124 4.47 18.39 5.05
C SER A 124 5.27 17.81 3.87
N ASN A 125 6.30 17.02 4.16
CA ASN A 125 7.13 16.37 3.14
C ASN A 125 6.67 14.96 2.76
N MET A 126 5.68 14.41 3.46
CA MET A 126 5.16 13.07 3.23
C MET A 126 4.67 12.95 1.79
N ARG A 127 5.15 11.92 1.09
CA ARG A 127 4.85 11.70 -0.34
C ARG A 127 3.36 11.75 -0.63
N LEU A 128 2.53 11.21 0.27
CA LEU A 128 1.07 11.20 0.16
C LEU A 128 0.48 12.61 -0.05
N LEU A 129 1.06 13.63 0.59
CA LEU A 129 0.56 15.00 0.62
C LEU A 129 1.10 15.87 -0.51
N GLN A 130 2.12 15.40 -1.23
CA GLN A 130 2.73 16.13 -2.32
C GLN A 130 1.76 16.32 -3.50
N LYS A 131 1.70 17.55 -4.02
CA LYS A 131 0.85 17.89 -5.17
C LYS A 131 1.23 17.04 -6.38
N GLY A 132 0.24 16.42 -7.03
CA GLY A 132 0.47 15.60 -8.22
C GLY A 132 1.01 14.20 -7.93
N GLN A 133 1.16 13.79 -6.67
CA GLN A 133 1.56 12.42 -6.35
C GLN A 133 0.56 11.40 -6.93
N ARG A 134 1.07 10.35 -7.60
CA ARG A 134 0.30 9.28 -8.24
C ARG A 134 0.76 7.86 -7.90
N LEU A 135 1.84 7.71 -7.13
CA LEU A 135 2.31 6.40 -6.70
C LEU A 135 1.32 5.75 -5.74
N SER A 136 1.00 4.48 -5.99
CA SER A 136 0.16 3.63 -5.14
C SER A 136 0.95 2.97 -4.01
N ILE A 137 2.26 2.77 -4.21
CA ILE A 137 3.19 2.25 -3.21
C ILE A 137 4.18 3.37 -2.88
N GLN A 138 4.28 3.73 -1.60
CA GLN A 138 5.08 4.87 -1.15
C GLN A 138 5.90 4.51 0.08
N PRO A 139 7.19 4.86 0.12
CA PRO A 139 7.94 4.80 1.37
C PRO A 139 7.38 5.83 2.35
N VAL A 140 7.35 5.46 3.63
CA VAL A 140 7.04 6.33 4.76
C VAL A 140 8.28 6.34 5.66
N THR A 141 8.78 7.53 5.95
CA THR A 141 9.94 7.66 6.82
C THR A 141 9.57 7.26 8.25
N ARG A 142 10.55 6.85 9.06
CA ARG A 142 10.31 6.53 10.47
C ARG A 142 9.66 7.69 11.23
N ALA A 143 10.11 8.92 11.02
CA ALA A 143 9.54 10.10 11.66
C ALA A 143 8.06 10.31 11.29
N GLU A 144 7.70 10.14 10.01
CA GLU A 144 6.30 10.20 9.57
C GLU A 144 5.47 9.06 10.19
N ALA A 145 6.01 7.84 10.21
CA ALA A 145 5.34 6.69 10.78
C ALA A 145 5.09 6.85 12.29
N ASP A 146 6.06 7.34 13.04
CA ASP A 146 5.93 7.56 14.48
C ASP A 146 4.79 8.55 14.79
N ILE A 147 4.64 9.62 13.98
CA ILE A 147 3.52 10.55 14.07
C ILE A 147 2.20 9.85 13.76
N LEU A 148 2.13 9.11 12.65
CA LEU A 148 0.91 8.39 12.27
C LEU A 148 0.49 7.38 13.35
N LEU A 149 1.44 6.64 13.92
CA LEU A 149 1.21 5.66 14.98
C LEU A 149 0.74 6.33 16.28
N ALA A 150 1.20 7.54 16.60
CA ALA A 150 0.76 8.29 17.77
C ALA A 150 -0.70 8.77 17.64
N LEU A 151 -1.20 8.99 16.42
CA LEU A 151 -2.58 9.45 16.17
C LEU A 151 -3.63 8.33 16.27
N ILE A 152 -3.19 7.07 16.37
CA ILE A 152 -4.04 5.87 16.32
C ILE A 152 -3.88 5.02 17.59
N GLN A 153 -3.39 5.64 18.67
CA GLN A 153 -3.32 5.01 19.99
C GLN A 153 -4.71 4.92 20.63
#